data_AF-A0A846S3M4-F1
#
_entry.id   AF-A0A846S3M4-F1
#
_cell.length_a   1.000
_cell.length_b   1.000
_cell.length_c   1.000
_cell.angle_alpha   90.00
_cell.angle_beta   90.00
_cell.angle_gamma   90.00
#
_symmetry.space_group_name_H-M   'P 1'
#
loop_
_entity.id
_entity.type
_entity.pdbx_description
1 polymer ?
#
loop_
_entity_poly.entity_id
_entity_poly.type
_entity_poly.pdbx_seq_one_letter_code
_entity_poly.pdbx_strand_id
1 'polypeptide(L)'
;MSSLTDPKVENHLIVEEGEIVVDEVRRHFLAFVTPSLIILLGVAIAALSFVVPFDFATIPLGIGTLVTLFGVYRALLVHMDRFVITNMRVFRIHGIFTQHKATMPMSRILDISVHKPLMGRIFRYGHFVFESAAQDQGLRDIRYVGRPDDRDLTIQTVIQRSGLRSAIKSFADNNEEDDDDATQADTNPETDADLPAGGEDDYEDYDREDDFDPDLDPPPVDNGRRFSAGVAAGGHPAVRTGVGPDVDTEEWNTMELHTDHGSTASEEFRIGSASPALNDPVAMAASSWELRWPERDRMQTATELMRAHRRLISDLDEKLRPLGLTYARYEVLLLLFFDHRGALPLVELTDQLQVEASSSFSTVRWLEDNGLLERVLESGEDGEVYAEITQNGRVLTDRASQIVADAGFGMDTMTEAECHQLTSLLARQRRIRE
;
A
#
# COMPACT_ATOMS: atom_id res chain seq x y z
N MET A 1 -9.62 -23.99 39.09
CA MET A 1 -10.93 -24.14 38.42
C MET A 1 -11.22 -23.05 37.37
N SER A 2 -10.35 -22.05 37.20
CA SER A 2 -10.56 -20.92 36.28
C SER A 2 -10.19 -21.18 34.81
N SER A 3 -9.77 -22.41 34.43
CA SER A 3 -9.28 -22.67 33.06
C SER A 3 -10.37 -23.09 32.06
N LEU A 4 -11.60 -23.31 32.51
CA LEU A 4 -12.72 -23.72 31.66
C LEU A 4 -13.56 -22.53 31.17
N THR A 5 -13.46 -21.39 31.85
CA THR A 5 -14.24 -20.18 31.59
C THR A 5 -13.39 -19.04 31.05
N ASP A 6 -12.18 -19.34 30.59
CA ASP A 6 -11.32 -18.37 29.93
C ASP A 6 -10.88 -18.94 28.58
N PRO A 7 -11.32 -18.36 27.46
CA PRO A 7 -10.79 -18.72 26.15
C PRO A 7 -9.33 -18.26 26.13
N LYS A 8 -8.40 -19.18 26.38
CA LYS A 8 -6.96 -18.93 26.53
C LYS A 8 -6.36 -18.27 25.29
N VAL A 9 -6.50 -16.95 25.14
CA VAL A 9 -6.11 -16.19 23.95
C VAL A 9 -4.61 -16.32 23.70
N GLU A 10 -3.80 -16.24 24.76
CA GLU A 10 -2.33 -16.27 24.72
C GLU A 10 -1.76 -17.55 24.08
N ASN A 11 -2.42 -18.70 24.29
CA ASN A 11 -1.99 -19.99 23.74
C ASN A 11 -2.17 -20.10 22.21
N HIS A 12 -2.84 -19.12 21.60
CA HIS A 12 -3.17 -19.14 20.17
C HIS A 12 -2.36 -18.13 19.35
N LEU A 13 -1.40 -17.45 19.98
CA LEU A 13 -0.48 -16.52 19.36
C LEU A 13 0.74 -17.26 18.80
N ILE A 14 1.19 -16.86 17.62
CA ILE A 14 2.44 -17.31 17.02
C ILE A 14 3.56 -16.41 17.55
N VAL A 15 3.95 -16.66 18.80
CA VAL A 15 4.97 -15.86 19.50
C VAL A 15 6.31 -15.91 18.76
N GLU A 16 6.62 -17.03 18.10
CA GLU A 16 7.85 -17.24 17.32
C GLU A 16 7.98 -16.28 16.11
N GLU A 17 6.87 -15.80 15.53
CA GLU A 17 6.86 -14.84 14.42
C GLU A 17 6.71 -13.37 14.88
N GLY A 18 6.70 -13.14 16.21
CA GLY A 18 6.46 -11.82 16.79
C GLY A 18 5.00 -11.36 16.69
N GLU A 19 4.04 -12.29 16.73
CA GLU A 19 2.60 -11.97 16.82
C GLU A 19 2.28 -11.40 18.21
N ILE A 20 1.80 -10.15 18.27
CA ILE A 20 1.40 -9.48 19.51
C ILE A 20 -0.09 -9.13 19.47
N VAL A 21 -0.77 -9.27 20.61
CA VAL A 21 -2.17 -8.83 20.77
C VAL A 21 -2.18 -7.32 20.88
N VAL A 22 -2.87 -6.66 19.95
CA VAL A 22 -3.07 -5.21 19.97
C VAL A 22 -4.31 -4.88 20.79
N ASP A 23 -5.39 -5.64 20.61
CA ASP A 23 -6.62 -5.44 21.38
C ASP A 23 -7.42 -6.74 21.55
N GLU A 24 -7.99 -6.92 22.74
CA GLU A 24 -8.91 -8.01 23.08
C GLU A 24 -10.33 -7.46 23.24
N VAL A 25 -11.20 -7.80 22.30
CA VAL A 25 -12.60 -7.37 22.29
C VAL A 25 -13.47 -8.37 23.02
N ARG A 26 -13.90 -7.97 24.22
CA ARG A 26 -14.97 -8.63 24.98
C ARG A 26 -16.33 -8.10 24.56
N ARG A 27 -17.36 -8.96 24.60
CA ARG A 27 -18.75 -8.53 24.39
C ARG A 27 -19.16 -7.50 25.44
N HIS A 28 -19.81 -6.43 24.99
CA HIS A 28 -20.34 -5.38 25.85
C HIS A 28 -21.41 -5.92 26.81
N PHE A 29 -21.56 -5.29 27.99
CA PHE A 29 -22.49 -5.75 29.03
C PHE A 29 -23.95 -5.86 28.54
N LEU A 30 -24.35 -5.04 27.54
CA LEU A 30 -25.69 -5.14 26.94
C LEU A 30 -25.99 -6.51 26.33
N ALA A 31 -24.97 -7.25 25.87
CA ALA A 31 -25.16 -8.60 25.36
C ALA A 31 -25.66 -9.57 26.45
N PHE A 32 -25.46 -9.25 27.73
CA PHE A 32 -25.96 -10.03 28.87
C PHE A 32 -27.40 -9.70 29.26
N VAL A 33 -28.02 -8.66 28.70
CA VAL A 33 -29.41 -8.28 29.04
C VAL A 33 -30.39 -9.40 28.68
N THR A 34 -30.31 -9.92 27.45
CA THR A 34 -31.19 -11.02 27.00
C THR A 34 -31.08 -12.27 27.87
N PRO A 35 -29.89 -12.84 28.14
CA PRO A 35 -29.80 -14.00 29.04
C PRO A 35 -30.21 -13.66 30.47
N SER A 36 -29.96 -12.45 30.97
CA SER A 36 -30.41 -12.03 32.31
C SER A 36 -31.94 -12.00 32.43
N LEU A 37 -32.65 -11.53 31.40
CA LEU A 37 -34.12 -11.55 31.37
C LEU A 37 -34.67 -12.98 31.36
N ILE A 38 -34.04 -13.90 30.62
CA ILE A 38 -34.42 -15.32 30.60
C ILE A 38 -34.22 -15.95 31.98
N ILE A 39 -33.09 -15.67 32.63
CA ILE A 39 -32.81 -16.13 34.00
C ILE A 39 -33.87 -15.59 34.97
N LEU A 40 -34.18 -14.30 34.90
CA LEU A 40 -35.18 -13.67 35.76
C LEU A 40 -36.57 -14.28 35.55
N LEU A 41 -36.95 -14.55 34.30
CA LEU A 41 -38.20 -15.25 33.97
C LEU A 41 -38.22 -16.68 34.54
N GLY A 42 -37.12 -17.43 34.38
CA GLY A 42 -36.99 -18.77 34.93
C GLY A 42 -37.11 -18.81 36.45
N VAL A 43 -36.46 -17.85 37.13
CA VAL A 43 -36.55 -17.67 38.58
C VAL A 43 -37.98 -17.30 39.01
N ALA A 44 -38.66 -16.42 38.27
CA ALA A 44 -40.04 -16.05 38.56
C ALA A 44 -41.00 -17.24 38.42
N ILE A 45 -40.83 -18.08 37.39
CA ILE A 45 -41.61 -19.32 37.21
C ILE A 45 -41.31 -20.30 38.33
N ALA A 46 -40.03 -20.47 38.70
CA ALA A 46 -39.66 -21.32 39.83
C ALA A 46 -40.25 -20.80 41.16
N ALA A 47 -40.34 -19.50 41.35
CA ALA A 47 -40.93 -18.88 42.54
C ALA A 47 -42.45 -19.10 42.62
N LEU A 48 -43.14 -19.30 41.50
CA LEU A 48 -44.57 -19.65 41.50
C LEU A 48 -44.84 -20.96 42.25
N SER A 49 -43.85 -21.85 42.35
CA SER A 49 -43.90 -23.09 43.13
C SER A 49 -44.18 -22.87 44.61
N PHE A 50 -43.88 -21.67 45.15
CA PHE A 50 -44.19 -21.33 46.55
C PHE A 50 -45.67 -21.00 46.80
N VAL A 51 -46.44 -20.72 45.74
CA VAL A 51 -47.85 -20.33 45.83
C VAL A 51 -48.80 -21.47 45.42
N VAL A 52 -48.30 -22.42 44.61
CA VAL A 52 -49.04 -23.58 44.12
C VAL A 52 -49.12 -24.68 45.20
N PRO A 53 -50.22 -25.46 45.29
CA PRO A 53 -50.30 -26.60 46.20
C PRO A 53 -49.15 -27.60 46.01
N PHE A 54 -48.71 -28.21 47.12
CA PHE A 54 -47.50 -29.07 47.15
C PHE A 54 -47.50 -30.18 46.08
N ASP A 55 -48.67 -30.77 45.79
CA ASP A 55 -48.81 -31.84 44.80
C ASP A 55 -48.44 -31.41 43.36
N PHE A 56 -48.53 -30.10 43.07
CA PHE A 56 -48.24 -29.54 41.74
C PHE A 56 -47.00 -28.64 41.72
N ALA A 57 -46.38 -28.35 42.86
CA ALA A 57 -45.24 -27.43 42.97
C ALA A 57 -44.01 -27.89 42.15
N THR A 58 -43.88 -29.18 41.87
CA THR A 58 -42.78 -29.76 41.07
C THR A 58 -42.80 -29.30 39.60
N ILE A 59 -43.97 -28.99 39.05
CA ILE A 59 -44.15 -28.59 37.64
C ILE A 59 -43.54 -27.20 37.38
N PRO A 60 -43.96 -26.11 38.05
CA PRO A 60 -43.35 -24.78 37.88
C PRO A 60 -41.89 -24.77 38.31
N LEU A 61 -41.49 -25.55 39.32
CA LEU A 61 -40.09 -25.66 39.74
C LEU A 61 -39.22 -26.27 38.64
N GLY A 62 -39.67 -27.36 38.02
CA GLY A 62 -38.96 -28.01 36.93
C GLY A 62 -38.83 -27.11 35.70
N ILE A 63 -39.93 -26.46 35.30
CA ILE A 63 -39.93 -25.53 34.17
C ILE A 63 -39.02 -24.32 34.45
N GLY A 64 -39.16 -23.69 35.62
CA GLY A 64 -38.35 -22.54 36.00
C GLY A 64 -36.86 -22.87 36.07
N THR A 65 -36.51 -24.05 36.57
CA THR A 65 -35.12 -24.55 36.59
C THR A 65 -34.57 -24.73 35.19
N LEU A 66 -35.33 -25.33 34.27
CA LEU A 66 -34.90 -25.55 32.89
C LEU A 66 -34.69 -24.21 32.15
N VAL A 67 -35.62 -23.27 32.30
CA VAL A 67 -35.50 -21.92 31.71
C VAL A 67 -34.30 -21.18 32.29
N THR A 68 -34.06 -21.28 33.60
CA THR A 68 -32.90 -20.67 34.26
C THR A 68 -31.60 -21.27 33.73
N LEU A 69 -31.52 -22.60 33.64
CA LEU A 69 -30.34 -23.31 33.11
C LEU A 69 -30.07 -22.93 31.65
N PHE A 70 -31.12 -22.79 30.83
CA PHE A 70 -31.00 -22.28 29.47
C PHE A 70 -30.47 -20.83 29.42
N GLY A 71 -30.96 -19.96 30.31
CA GLY A 71 -30.47 -18.58 30.45
C GLY A 71 -28.99 -18.53 30.85
N VAL A 72 -28.57 -19.36 31.81
CA VAL A 72 -27.17 -19.50 32.22
C VAL A 72 -26.31 -20.02 31.07
N TYR A 73 -26.77 -21.04 30.35
CA TYR A 73 -26.07 -21.54 29.15
C TYR A 73 -25.87 -20.45 28.10
N ARG A 74 -26.89 -19.63 27.85
CA ARG A 74 -26.78 -18.46 26.94
C ARG A 74 -25.84 -17.39 27.46
N ALA A 75 -25.82 -17.12 28.77
CA ALA A 75 -24.87 -16.19 29.38
C ALA A 75 -23.42 -16.67 29.22
N LEU A 76 -23.17 -17.97 29.41
CA LEU A 76 -21.86 -18.58 29.20
C LEU A 76 -21.41 -18.47 27.74
N LEU A 77 -22.30 -18.67 26.77
CA LEU A 77 -21.98 -18.47 25.34
C LEU A 77 -21.53 -17.03 25.05
N VAL A 78 -22.18 -16.04 25.66
CA VAL A 78 -21.80 -14.62 25.51
C VAL A 78 -20.45 -14.35 26.18
N HIS A 79 -20.18 -14.97 27.32
CA HIS A 79 -18.93 -14.79 28.05
C HIS A 79 -17.72 -15.41 27.34
N MET A 80 -17.91 -16.55 26.68
CA MET A 80 -16.85 -17.30 25.97
C MET A 80 -16.48 -16.71 24.61
N ASP A 81 -17.27 -15.79 24.08
CA ASP A 81 -16.99 -15.19 22.78
C ASP A 81 -15.93 -14.08 22.92
N ARG A 82 -14.78 -14.29 22.29
CA ARG A 82 -13.69 -13.33 22.21
C ARG A 82 -13.33 -13.06 20.77
N PHE A 83 -13.19 -11.77 20.47
CA PHE A 83 -12.62 -11.31 19.22
C PHE A 83 -11.28 -10.65 19.54
N VAL A 84 -10.22 -11.09 18.88
CA VAL A 84 -8.85 -10.70 19.19
C VAL A 84 -8.24 -10.10 17.94
N ILE A 85 -7.64 -8.92 18.10
CA ILE A 85 -6.96 -8.17 17.07
C ILE A 85 -5.47 -8.24 17.37
N THR A 86 -4.70 -8.78 16.44
CA THR A 86 -3.24 -8.84 16.52
C THR A 86 -2.61 -7.97 15.45
N ASN A 87 -1.29 -7.82 15.49
CA ASN A 87 -0.51 -7.13 14.46
C ASN A 87 -0.46 -7.87 13.10
N MET A 88 -0.90 -9.13 13.02
CA MET A 88 -0.79 -9.95 11.80
C MET A 88 -2.15 -10.41 11.25
N ARG A 89 -3.11 -10.67 12.14
CA ARG A 89 -4.43 -11.21 11.81
C ARG A 89 -5.49 -10.88 12.86
N VAL A 90 -6.75 -10.98 12.47
CA VAL A 90 -7.86 -11.03 13.42
C VAL A 90 -8.34 -12.46 13.56
N PHE A 91 -8.72 -12.85 14.77
CA PHE A 91 -9.37 -14.13 14.98
C PHE A 91 -10.45 -14.04 16.04
N ARG A 92 -11.43 -14.94 15.90
CA ARG A 92 -12.54 -15.08 16.84
C ARG A 92 -12.57 -16.48 17.38
N ILE A 93 -12.74 -16.58 18.70
CA ILE A 93 -12.92 -17.83 19.41
C ILE A 93 -14.31 -17.80 20.02
N HIS A 94 -15.15 -18.77 19.65
CA HIS A 94 -16.47 -18.93 20.24
C HIS A 94 -16.82 -20.40 20.46
N GLY A 95 -17.53 -20.68 21.56
CA GLY A 95 -17.95 -22.02 21.94
C GLY A 95 -17.65 -22.34 23.39
N ILE A 96 -18.37 -23.32 23.95
CA ILE A 96 -18.18 -23.78 25.35
C ILE A 96 -17.52 -25.16 25.37
N PHE A 97 -18.11 -26.13 24.67
CA PHE A 97 -17.60 -27.51 24.59
C PHE A 97 -16.73 -27.74 23.36
N THR A 98 -17.20 -27.27 22.20
CA THR A 98 -16.45 -27.27 20.93
C THR A 98 -16.09 -25.82 20.63
N GLN A 99 -14.80 -25.51 20.59
CA GLN A 99 -14.31 -24.18 20.26
C GLN A 99 -14.12 -24.10 18.74
N HIS A 100 -14.80 -23.13 18.13
CA HIS A 100 -14.60 -22.80 16.73
C HIS A 100 -13.70 -21.57 16.65
N LYS A 101 -12.61 -21.68 15.90
CA LYS A 101 -11.68 -20.57 15.63
C LYS A 101 -11.83 -20.17 14.17
N ALA A 102 -12.23 -18.91 13.97
CA ALA A 102 -12.18 -18.30 12.65
C ALA A 102 -11.01 -17.32 12.62
N THR A 103 -10.20 -17.35 11.57
CA THR A 103 -8.99 -16.52 11.45
C THR A 103 -8.96 -15.84 10.08
N MET A 104 -8.64 -14.55 10.06
CA MET A 104 -8.50 -13.77 8.84
C MET A 104 -7.22 -12.92 8.91
N PRO A 105 -6.29 -13.03 7.94
CA PRO A 105 -5.12 -12.16 7.86
C PRO A 105 -5.53 -10.69 7.74
N MET A 106 -4.74 -9.78 8.32
CA MET A 106 -5.01 -8.34 8.21
C MET A 106 -5.02 -7.86 6.76
N SER A 107 -4.15 -8.42 5.92
CA SER A 107 -4.05 -8.10 4.48
C SER A 107 -5.28 -8.50 3.65
N ARG A 108 -6.20 -9.31 4.19
CA ARG A 108 -7.40 -9.78 3.47
C ARG A 108 -8.68 -9.03 3.83
N ILE A 109 -8.60 -8.07 4.74
CA ILE A 109 -9.72 -7.22 5.12
C ILE A 109 -9.83 -6.11 4.08
N LEU A 110 -10.94 -6.05 3.35
CA LEU A 110 -11.15 -5.04 2.31
C LEU A 110 -11.67 -3.74 2.92
N ASP A 111 -12.74 -3.85 3.71
CA ASP A 111 -13.36 -2.71 4.38
C ASP A 111 -13.94 -3.12 5.75
N ILE A 112 -14.01 -2.14 6.65
CA ILE A 112 -14.60 -2.28 7.98
C ILE A 112 -15.65 -1.19 8.15
N SER A 113 -16.90 -1.62 8.29
CA SER A 113 -18.02 -0.73 8.53
C SER A 113 -18.49 -0.82 9.98
N VAL A 114 -18.68 0.34 10.63
CA VAL A 114 -19.15 0.44 12.01
C VAL A 114 -20.62 0.87 12.06
N HIS A 115 -21.49 -0.03 12.50
CA HIS A 115 -22.91 0.30 12.72
C HIS A 115 -23.21 0.58 14.20
N LYS A 116 -23.70 1.79 14.51
CA LYS A 116 -24.11 2.18 15.86
C LYS A 116 -25.62 2.48 15.91
N PRO A 117 -26.42 1.66 16.61
CA PRO A 117 -27.81 1.99 16.86
C PRO A 117 -27.90 3.23 17.77
N LEU A 118 -29.06 3.87 17.82
CA LEU A 118 -29.29 5.08 18.64
C LEU A 118 -28.85 4.89 20.10
N MET A 119 -29.22 3.74 20.70
CA MET A 119 -28.78 3.36 22.05
C MET A 119 -27.28 3.04 22.11
N GLY A 120 -26.69 2.58 21.01
CA GLY A 120 -25.25 2.35 20.86
C GLY A 120 -24.42 3.62 21.05
N ARG A 121 -24.92 4.77 20.59
CA ARG A 121 -24.25 6.05 20.77
C ARG A 121 -24.21 6.49 22.25
N ILE A 122 -25.28 6.21 23.00
CA ILE A 122 -25.39 6.57 24.43
C ILE A 122 -24.53 5.63 25.28
N PHE A 123 -24.64 4.32 25.04
CA PHE A 123 -23.94 3.29 25.81
C PHE A 123 -22.56 2.93 25.25
N ARG A 124 -22.05 3.70 24.27
CA ARG A 124 -20.74 3.51 23.61
C ARG A 124 -20.50 2.08 23.11
N TYR A 125 -21.50 1.46 22.48
CA TYR A 125 -21.37 0.17 21.81
C TYR A 125 -21.77 0.25 20.33
N GLY A 126 -21.24 -0.68 19.54
CA GLY A 126 -21.54 -0.81 18.11
C GLY A 126 -21.44 -2.24 17.62
N HIS A 127 -21.53 -2.38 16.31
CA HIS A 127 -21.36 -3.62 15.58
C HIS A 127 -20.33 -3.38 14.47
N PHE A 128 -19.35 -4.27 14.36
CA PHE A 128 -18.43 -4.27 13.23
C PHE A 128 -18.95 -5.21 12.15
N VAL A 129 -18.89 -4.73 10.92
CA VAL A 129 -19.14 -5.50 9.71
C VAL A 129 -17.84 -5.50 8.91
N PHE A 130 -17.24 -6.68 8.75
CA PHE A 130 -16.01 -6.88 7.99
C PHE A 130 -16.35 -7.39 6.60
N GLU A 131 -15.91 -6.67 5.58
CA GLU A 131 -15.96 -7.15 4.21
C GLU A 131 -14.61 -7.80 3.86
N SER A 132 -14.65 -9.03 3.36
CA SER A 132 -13.45 -9.82 3.09
C SER A 132 -13.42 -10.35 1.68
N ALA A 133 -12.22 -10.42 1.09
CA ALA A 133 -12.01 -10.98 -0.24
C ALA A 133 -12.23 -12.50 -0.31
N ALA A 134 -12.22 -13.22 0.82
CA ALA A 134 -12.37 -14.67 0.85
C ALA A 134 -13.21 -15.15 2.06
N GLN A 135 -14.34 -15.79 1.72
CA GLN A 135 -15.19 -16.70 2.50
C GLN A 135 -15.75 -16.20 3.86
N ASP A 136 -17.07 -16.37 3.99
CA ASP A 136 -17.95 -15.93 5.10
C ASP A 136 -17.76 -16.75 6.40
N GLN A 137 -16.52 -16.94 6.88
CA GLN A 137 -16.14 -17.83 8.00
C GLN A 137 -16.57 -17.33 9.39
N GLY A 138 -17.75 -16.70 9.54
CA GLY A 138 -18.28 -16.28 10.85
C GLY A 138 -17.60 -15.05 11.46
N LEU A 139 -16.78 -14.35 10.67
CA LEU A 139 -16.09 -13.10 11.03
C LEU A 139 -16.75 -11.84 10.48
N ARG A 140 -17.76 -11.98 9.59
CA ARG A 140 -18.41 -10.83 8.95
C ARG A 140 -19.06 -9.89 9.95
N ASP A 141 -19.82 -10.42 10.91
CA ASP A 141 -20.64 -9.62 11.81
C ASP A 141 -20.24 -9.80 13.29
N ILE A 142 -19.51 -8.83 13.84
CA ILE A 142 -19.13 -8.81 15.26
C ILE A 142 -20.03 -7.84 16.03
N ARG A 143 -20.96 -8.40 16.80
CA ARG A 143 -21.99 -7.62 17.51
C ARG A 143 -21.62 -7.31 18.95
N TYR A 144 -22.07 -6.15 19.43
CA TYR A 144 -21.92 -5.67 20.81
C TYR A 144 -20.46 -5.41 21.19
N VAL A 145 -19.76 -4.64 20.35
CA VAL A 145 -18.40 -4.18 20.61
C VAL A 145 -18.45 -2.89 21.41
N GLY A 146 -17.76 -2.84 22.55
CA GLY A 146 -17.59 -1.62 23.32
C GLY A 146 -16.53 -0.71 22.69
N ARG A 147 -16.73 0.62 22.80
CA ARG A 147 -15.83 1.66 22.25
C ARG A 147 -15.46 1.42 20.77
N PRO A 148 -16.45 1.30 19.87
CA PRO A 148 -16.19 0.91 18.49
C PRO A 148 -15.36 1.94 17.69
N ASP A 149 -15.41 3.23 18.01
CA ASP A 149 -14.62 4.28 17.31
C ASP A 149 -13.13 4.16 17.56
N ASP A 150 -12.75 4.10 18.84
CA ASP A 150 -11.35 3.98 19.24
C ASP A 150 -10.74 2.72 18.62
N ARG A 151 -11.52 1.63 18.58
CA ARG A 151 -11.11 0.34 18.03
C ARG A 151 -11.04 0.32 16.51
N ASP A 152 -11.92 1.03 15.82
CA ASP A 152 -11.85 1.19 14.37
C ASP A 152 -10.53 1.86 13.96
N LEU A 153 -10.14 2.94 14.65
CA LEU A 153 -8.86 3.61 14.42
C LEU A 153 -7.67 2.68 14.71
N THR A 154 -7.72 1.90 15.79
CA THR A 154 -6.69 0.90 16.09
C THR A 154 -6.56 -0.13 14.98
N ILE A 155 -7.69 -0.67 14.49
CA ILE A 155 -7.66 -1.67 13.43
C ILE A 155 -7.12 -1.07 12.13
N GLN A 156 -7.56 0.13 11.74
CA GLN A 156 -7.05 0.82 10.54
C GLN A 156 -5.54 1.05 10.62
N THR A 157 -5.03 1.50 11.78
CA THR A 157 -3.60 1.68 12.02
C THR A 157 -2.82 0.38 11.87
N VAL A 158 -3.37 -0.74 12.38
CA VAL A 158 -2.74 -2.05 12.26
C VAL A 158 -2.82 -2.60 10.83
N ILE A 159 -3.91 -2.37 10.09
CA ILE A 159 -4.01 -2.74 8.67
C ILE A 159 -2.93 -2.02 7.87
N GLN A 160 -2.74 -0.71 8.08
CA GLN A 160 -1.69 0.06 7.42
C GLN A 160 -0.29 -0.50 7.76
N ARG A 161 0.02 -0.67 9.04
CA ARG A 161 1.33 -1.21 9.49
C ARG A 161 1.58 -2.64 8.99
N SER A 162 0.55 -3.49 8.96
CA SER A 162 0.66 -4.88 8.51
C SER A 162 0.71 -5.03 6.99
N GLY A 163 0.03 -4.14 6.24
CA GLY A 163 0.18 -4.02 4.80
C GLY A 163 1.62 -3.68 4.41
N LEU A 164 2.22 -2.71 5.11
CA LEU A 164 3.65 -2.41 4.99
C LEU A 164 4.51 -3.65 5.32
N ARG A 165 4.26 -4.35 6.44
CA ARG A 165 5.01 -5.57 6.81
C ARG A 165 4.88 -6.72 5.81
N SER A 166 3.69 -6.92 5.23
CA SER A 166 3.46 -7.97 4.22
C SER A 166 4.19 -7.65 2.93
N ALA A 167 4.19 -6.38 2.50
CA ALA A 167 5.00 -5.94 1.37
C ALA A 167 6.50 -6.20 1.65
N ILE A 168 6.98 -5.83 2.85
CA ILE A 168 8.37 -6.07 3.27
C ILE A 168 8.75 -7.56 3.20
N LYS A 169 7.87 -8.48 3.66
CA LYS A 169 8.15 -9.92 3.62
C LYS A 169 8.21 -10.46 2.18
N SER A 170 7.28 -10.07 1.30
CA SER A 170 7.32 -10.51 -0.10
C SER A 170 8.56 -9.98 -0.85
N PHE A 171 9.04 -8.78 -0.51
CA PHE A 171 10.30 -8.27 -1.07
C PHE A 171 11.55 -8.96 -0.50
N ALA A 172 11.49 -9.54 0.70
CA ALA A 172 12.59 -10.32 1.26
C ALA A 172 12.67 -11.71 0.61
N ASP A 173 11.54 -12.43 0.48
CA ASP A 173 11.47 -13.72 -0.23
C ASP A 173 11.99 -13.58 -1.68
N ASN A 174 11.56 -12.54 -2.39
CA ASN A 174 11.96 -12.35 -3.79
C ASN A 174 13.45 -12.04 -3.99
N ASN A 175 14.16 -11.54 -2.97
CA ASN A 175 15.61 -11.30 -3.06
C ASN A 175 16.42 -12.52 -2.59
N GLU A 176 15.83 -13.41 -1.81
CA GLU A 176 16.47 -14.68 -1.40
C GLU A 176 16.45 -15.70 -2.55
N GLU A 177 15.47 -15.63 -3.47
CA GLU A 177 15.45 -16.45 -4.71
C GLU A 177 16.49 -16.00 -5.76
N ASP A 178 16.96 -14.75 -5.72
CA ASP A 178 17.97 -14.23 -6.67
C ASP A 178 19.44 -14.51 -6.24
N ASP A 179 19.69 -14.84 -4.96
CA ASP A 179 21.05 -15.11 -4.44
C ASP A 179 21.44 -16.60 -4.54
N ASP A 180 20.49 -17.52 -4.72
CA ASP A 180 20.77 -18.97 -4.86
C ASP A 180 21.20 -19.38 -6.30
N ASP A 181 20.99 -18.53 -7.31
CA ASP A 181 21.40 -18.82 -8.70
C ASP A 181 22.83 -18.31 -9.05
N ALA A 182 23.52 -17.68 -8.09
CA ALA A 182 24.85 -17.10 -8.31
C ALA A 182 26.03 -17.95 -7.80
N THR A 183 25.80 -19.16 -7.26
CA THR A 183 26.89 -19.96 -6.65
C THR A 183 26.94 -21.43 -7.07
N GLN A 184 26.76 -21.77 -8.37
CA GLN A 184 27.27 -23.04 -8.91
C GLN A 184 27.88 -22.88 -10.31
N ALA A 185 29.05 -22.22 -10.36
CA ALA A 185 29.99 -22.40 -11.47
C ALA A 185 31.10 -23.38 -11.04
N ASP A 186 31.20 -24.46 -11.82
CA ASP A 186 32.35 -25.35 -11.97
C ASP A 186 32.87 -26.10 -10.74
N THR A 187 32.39 -27.33 -10.56
CA THR A 187 33.30 -28.50 -10.46
C THR A 187 32.57 -29.77 -10.88
N ASN A 188 32.92 -30.31 -12.03
CA ASN A 188 32.59 -31.68 -12.41
C ASN A 188 33.87 -32.51 -12.36
N PRO A 189 33.87 -33.64 -11.64
CA PRO A 189 34.56 -34.80 -12.16
C PRO A 189 33.64 -36.02 -12.20
N GLU A 190 33.70 -36.67 -13.36
CA GLU A 190 33.08 -37.94 -13.77
C GLU A 190 33.01 -39.00 -12.67
N THR A 191 31.89 -39.76 -12.60
CA THR A 191 31.93 -41.22 -12.43
C THR A 191 30.62 -41.86 -12.94
N ASP A 192 30.76 -42.80 -13.87
CA ASP A 192 29.74 -43.75 -14.33
C ASP A 192 29.18 -44.62 -13.19
N ALA A 193 27.85 -44.87 -13.16
CA ALA A 193 27.24 -46.20 -13.05
C ALA A 193 25.72 -46.16 -12.80
N ASP A 194 25.00 -46.90 -13.66
CA ASP A 194 23.77 -47.69 -13.41
C ASP A 194 22.49 -47.02 -12.86
N LEU A 195 21.57 -46.71 -13.78
CA LEU A 195 20.12 -46.66 -13.54
C LEU A 195 19.49 -48.03 -13.82
N PRO A 196 18.50 -48.47 -13.02
CA PRO A 196 17.39 -49.24 -13.53
C PRO A 196 16.04 -48.50 -13.41
N ALA A 197 15.28 -48.69 -14.49
CA ALA A 197 13.91 -48.29 -14.84
C ALA A 197 12.79 -48.25 -13.77
N GLY A 198 11.86 -47.31 -14.00
CA GLY A 198 10.47 -47.23 -13.48
C GLY A 198 10.11 -45.77 -13.16
N GLY A 199 9.46 -44.97 -14.04
CA GLY A 199 8.01 -44.94 -14.33
C GLY A 199 7.24 -44.35 -13.13
N GLU A 200 6.47 -43.26 -13.17
CA GLU A 200 5.81 -42.41 -14.18
C GLU A 200 5.52 -41.03 -13.53
N ASP A 201 4.99 -40.09 -14.33
CA ASP A 201 4.19 -38.89 -13.99
C ASP A 201 4.83 -37.50 -14.22
N ASP A 202 4.70 -37.07 -15.49
CA ASP A 202 4.17 -35.79 -15.98
C ASP A 202 4.45 -34.47 -15.25
N TYR A 203 5.36 -33.69 -15.84
CA TYR A 203 5.23 -32.23 -15.95
C TYR A 203 5.54 -31.83 -17.40
N GLU A 204 4.51 -31.43 -18.16
CA GLU A 204 4.66 -30.85 -19.50
C GLU A 204 5.15 -29.39 -19.41
N ASP A 205 6.28 -29.19 -20.07
CA ASP A 205 6.98 -27.96 -20.35
C ASP A 205 6.29 -27.21 -21.52
N TYR A 206 5.96 -25.93 -21.32
CA TYR A 206 5.46 -25.04 -22.38
C TYR A 206 6.58 -24.12 -22.84
N ASP A 207 7.50 -24.65 -23.63
CA ASP A 207 8.31 -23.85 -24.55
C ASP A 207 8.20 -24.48 -25.95
N ARG A 208 7.28 -23.92 -26.76
CA ARG A 208 7.23 -24.17 -28.19
C ARG A 208 7.39 -22.83 -28.91
N GLU A 209 8.54 -22.68 -29.54
CA GLU A 209 8.75 -21.73 -30.63
C GLU A 209 7.71 -22.01 -31.71
N ASP A 210 6.80 -21.07 -31.95
CA ASP A 210 5.86 -21.15 -33.08
C ASP A 210 6.63 -20.89 -34.39
N ASP A 211 6.85 -21.98 -35.13
CA ASP A 211 7.22 -21.97 -36.54
C ASP A 211 6.21 -21.14 -37.35
N PHE A 212 6.70 -20.07 -37.98
CA PHE A 212 5.95 -19.28 -38.95
C PHE A 212 5.76 -20.09 -40.24
N ASP A 213 4.57 -20.64 -40.45
CA ASP A 213 4.16 -21.26 -41.72
C ASP A 213 3.60 -20.19 -42.69
N PRO A 214 4.29 -19.85 -43.79
CA PRO A 214 3.89 -18.77 -44.69
C PRO A 214 2.69 -19.10 -45.60
N ASP A 215 2.14 -20.31 -45.57
CA ASP A 215 1.08 -20.76 -46.49
C ASP A 215 -0.30 -21.02 -45.85
N LEU A 216 -0.55 -20.57 -44.60
CA LEU A 216 -1.85 -20.69 -43.94
C LEU A 216 -2.76 -19.46 -44.19
N ASP A 217 -3.87 -19.69 -44.89
CA ASP A 217 -4.93 -18.69 -45.08
C ASP A 217 -5.50 -18.19 -43.74
N PRO A 218 -5.58 -16.86 -43.49
CA PRO A 218 -6.13 -16.34 -42.24
C PRO A 218 -7.64 -16.59 -42.12
N PRO A 219 -8.18 -16.81 -40.90
CA PRO A 219 -9.60 -17.06 -40.70
C PRO A 219 -10.47 -15.84 -41.10
N PRO A 220 -11.72 -16.07 -41.51
CA PRO A 220 -12.55 -15.04 -42.13
C PRO A 220 -12.96 -13.95 -41.13
N VAL A 221 -12.65 -12.71 -41.47
CA VAL A 221 -12.99 -11.50 -40.70
C VAL A 221 -14.43 -11.09 -40.98
N ASP A 222 -15.26 -11.05 -39.93
CA ASP A 222 -16.64 -10.57 -39.99
C ASP A 222 -16.70 -9.05 -40.28
N ASN A 223 -17.30 -8.69 -41.42
CA ASN A 223 -17.39 -7.32 -41.93
C ASN A 223 -18.67 -6.63 -41.43
N GLY A 224 -18.63 -6.11 -40.21
CA GLY A 224 -19.67 -5.26 -39.64
C GLY A 224 -19.25 -3.80 -39.46
N ARG A 225 -19.61 -2.96 -40.44
CA ARG A 225 -19.59 -1.46 -40.45
C ARG A 225 -18.21 -0.77 -40.57
N ARG A 226 -17.77 -0.63 -41.82
CA ARG A 226 -16.76 0.34 -42.28
C ARG A 226 -17.42 1.69 -42.61
N PHE A 227 -16.87 2.79 -42.09
CA PHE A 227 -16.96 4.10 -42.74
C PHE A 227 -15.64 4.37 -43.46
N SER A 228 -15.71 4.51 -44.77
CA SER A 228 -14.60 4.70 -45.70
C SER A 228 -14.21 6.18 -45.80
N ALA A 229 -12.94 6.51 -45.55
CA ALA A 229 -12.33 7.75 -46.02
C ALA A 229 -11.54 7.43 -47.31
N GLY A 230 -12.15 7.72 -48.46
CA GLY A 230 -11.51 7.62 -49.76
C GLY A 230 -10.74 8.90 -50.08
N VAL A 231 -9.48 8.73 -50.46
CA VAL A 231 -8.65 9.76 -51.12
C VAL A 231 -9.07 9.85 -52.59
N ALA A 232 -9.30 11.06 -53.09
CA ALA A 232 -9.39 11.35 -54.52
C ALA A 232 -8.45 12.53 -54.85
N ALA A 233 -7.50 12.26 -55.73
CA ALA A 233 -6.63 13.25 -56.36
C ALA A 233 -7.24 13.74 -57.69
N GLY A 234 -7.08 15.03 -58.02
CA GLY A 234 -7.25 15.53 -59.39
C GLY A 234 -7.52 17.04 -59.53
N GLY A 235 -6.52 17.81 -60.00
CA GLY A 235 -6.67 18.76 -61.12
C GLY A 235 -6.88 20.28 -60.88
N HIS A 236 -5.76 21.04 -60.82
CA HIS A 236 -5.49 22.41 -61.36
C HIS A 236 -6.32 23.66 -60.92
N PRO A 237 -5.88 24.93 -61.16
CA PRO A 237 -4.55 25.52 -61.42
C PRO A 237 -4.21 26.76 -60.52
N ALA A 238 -3.00 27.31 -60.71
CA ALA A 238 -2.46 28.52 -60.06
C ALA A 238 -3.04 29.84 -60.63
N VAL A 239 -3.24 30.88 -59.79
CA VAL A 239 -3.15 32.30 -60.19
C VAL A 239 -2.74 33.19 -58.99
N ARG A 240 -1.64 33.92 -59.16
CA ARG A 240 -1.26 35.13 -58.39
C ARG A 240 -2.23 36.27 -58.69
N THR A 241 -2.59 37.07 -57.70
CA THR A 241 -2.73 38.52 -57.91
C THR A 241 -2.33 39.28 -56.66
N GLY A 242 -1.20 39.98 -56.76
CA GLY A 242 -0.95 41.17 -55.95
C GLY A 242 -1.90 42.28 -56.38
N VAL A 243 -2.34 43.08 -55.41
CA VAL A 243 -3.08 44.31 -55.65
C VAL A 243 -2.06 45.46 -55.56
N GLY A 244 -1.93 46.19 -56.66
CA GLY A 244 -1.19 47.44 -56.78
C GLY A 244 -1.94 48.62 -56.14
N PRO A 245 -1.34 49.82 -56.18
CA PRO A 245 -1.67 50.90 -55.26
C PRO A 245 -2.81 51.81 -55.75
N ASP A 246 -3.30 52.61 -54.80
CA ASP A 246 -4.25 53.73 -54.89
C ASP A 246 -5.74 53.35 -55.04
N VAL A 247 -6.71 53.93 -54.32
CA VAL A 247 -6.80 54.98 -53.29
C VAL A 247 -8.27 54.95 -52.78
N ASP A 248 -8.49 55.39 -51.54
CA ASP A 248 -9.70 55.94 -50.87
C ASP A 248 -11.12 55.47 -51.23
N THR A 249 -11.89 55.10 -50.21
CA THR A 249 -12.81 56.07 -49.55
C THR A 249 -13.47 55.46 -48.31
N GLU A 250 -13.58 56.30 -47.29
CA GLU A 250 -14.31 56.13 -46.04
C GLU A 250 -15.76 55.70 -46.25
N GLU A 251 -16.32 54.89 -45.34
CA GLU A 251 -17.50 55.24 -44.52
C GLU A 251 -18.18 54.01 -43.84
N TRP A 252 -18.15 54.04 -42.51
CA TRP A 252 -19.11 53.52 -41.52
C TRP A 252 -19.35 52.00 -41.31
N ASN A 253 -18.84 51.56 -40.14
CA ASN A 253 -19.60 51.16 -38.93
C ASN A 253 -19.59 49.69 -38.44
N THR A 254 -19.12 49.56 -37.18
CA THR A 254 -19.48 48.57 -36.13
C THR A 254 -18.85 47.18 -36.26
N MET A 255 -18.21 46.55 -35.27
CA MET A 255 -18.11 46.74 -33.81
C MET A 255 -16.78 46.10 -33.37
N GLU A 256 -15.89 46.84 -32.71
CA GLU A 256 -14.80 46.24 -31.95
C GLU A 256 -15.35 45.64 -30.65
N LEU A 257 -15.00 44.38 -30.38
CA LEU A 257 -15.17 43.79 -29.05
C LEU A 257 -13.78 43.60 -28.45
N HIS A 258 -13.36 44.64 -27.74
CA HIS A 258 -12.21 44.63 -26.85
C HIS A 258 -12.52 43.68 -25.70
N THR A 259 -11.77 42.58 -25.57
CA THR A 259 -11.65 41.89 -24.29
C THR A 259 -10.21 42.07 -23.81
N ASP A 260 -10.07 43.05 -22.93
CA ASP A 260 -8.89 43.31 -22.14
C ASP A 260 -8.77 42.19 -21.10
N HIS A 261 -7.76 41.33 -21.23
CA HIS A 261 -7.24 40.48 -20.14
C HIS A 261 -5.72 40.61 -20.15
N GLY A 262 -5.23 41.57 -19.36
CA GLY A 262 -3.82 41.72 -19.06
C GLY A 262 -3.28 40.69 -18.06
N SER A 263 -1.94 40.60 -18.06
CA SER A 263 -1.06 40.04 -17.03
C SER A 263 -0.90 38.50 -17.07
N THR A 264 0.28 37.89 -17.24
CA THR A 264 1.62 38.24 -16.74
C THR A 264 2.71 37.58 -17.59
N ALA A 265 3.78 38.34 -17.82
CA ALA A 265 5.14 37.92 -18.19
C ALA A 265 5.39 36.45 -18.60
N SER A 266 5.41 36.19 -19.91
CA SER A 266 6.27 35.15 -20.46
C SER A 266 7.71 35.64 -20.34
N GLU A 267 8.37 35.39 -19.21
CA GLU A 267 9.83 35.54 -19.14
C GLU A 267 10.44 34.63 -20.19
N GLU A 268 11.03 35.24 -21.21
CA GLU A 268 11.69 34.56 -22.31
C GLU A 268 12.86 33.74 -21.75
N PHE A 269 12.63 32.43 -21.66
CA PHE A 269 13.58 31.42 -21.22
C PHE A 269 14.75 31.38 -22.20
N ARG A 270 15.88 32.02 -21.86
CA ARG A 270 17.12 31.88 -22.63
C ARG A 270 17.73 30.51 -22.36
N ILE A 271 17.26 29.51 -23.10
CA ILE A 271 17.92 28.20 -23.21
C ILE A 271 19.23 28.41 -23.95
N GLY A 272 20.38 28.14 -23.30
CA GLY A 272 21.63 27.95 -24.02
C GLY A 272 21.40 26.86 -25.07
N SER A 273 21.65 27.18 -26.35
CA SER A 273 21.22 26.37 -27.51
C SER A 273 21.78 24.94 -27.48
N ALA A 274 21.10 24.03 -26.76
CA ALA A 274 21.26 22.60 -26.93
C ALA A 274 20.51 22.24 -28.22
N SER A 275 21.25 22.09 -29.31
CA SER A 275 20.69 21.61 -30.57
C SER A 275 20.08 20.23 -30.31
N PRO A 276 18.80 19.98 -30.65
CA PRO A 276 18.19 18.68 -30.42
C PRO A 276 19.04 17.65 -31.17
N ALA A 277 19.48 16.60 -30.47
CA ALA A 277 20.13 15.48 -31.12
C ALA A 277 19.18 14.97 -32.21
N LEU A 278 19.71 14.72 -33.42
CA LEU A 278 18.95 14.34 -34.61
C LEU A 278 18.02 13.11 -34.42
N ASN A 279 18.18 12.36 -33.32
CA ASN A 279 17.35 11.24 -32.91
C ASN A 279 17.05 11.29 -31.40
N ASP A 280 16.48 12.37 -30.88
CA ASP A 280 16.03 12.40 -29.48
C ASP A 280 14.71 11.61 -29.30
N PRO A 281 14.70 10.49 -28.56
CA PRO A 281 13.50 9.71 -28.31
C PRO A 281 12.38 10.49 -27.59
N VAL A 282 12.70 11.54 -26.81
CA VAL A 282 11.66 12.34 -26.16
C VAL A 282 10.98 13.28 -27.15
N ALA A 283 11.75 13.99 -27.99
CA ALA A 283 11.20 14.77 -29.08
C ALA A 283 10.31 13.94 -30.01
N MET A 284 10.73 12.71 -30.34
CA MET A 284 9.92 11.78 -31.13
C MET A 284 8.61 11.37 -30.43
N ALA A 285 8.66 11.09 -29.12
CA ALA A 285 7.47 10.80 -28.33
C ALA A 285 6.52 11.99 -28.29
N ALA A 286 7.05 13.22 -28.14
CA ALA A 286 6.28 14.47 -28.14
C ALA A 286 5.53 14.68 -29.46
N SER A 287 6.22 14.52 -30.60
CA SER A 287 5.57 14.59 -31.92
C SER A 287 4.50 13.52 -32.12
N SER A 288 4.72 12.30 -31.60
CA SER A 288 3.74 11.21 -31.69
C SER A 288 2.52 11.42 -30.79
N TRP A 289 2.68 12.12 -29.68
CA TRP A 289 1.61 12.45 -28.73
C TRP A 289 0.66 13.51 -29.26
N GLU A 290 1.21 14.56 -29.87
CA GLU A 290 0.47 15.69 -30.45
C GLU A 290 -0.55 15.25 -31.51
N LEU A 291 -0.27 14.15 -32.21
CA LEU A 291 -1.20 13.56 -33.19
C LEU A 291 -2.50 13.01 -32.57
N ARG A 292 -2.53 12.74 -31.26
CA ARG A 292 -3.62 12.03 -30.58
C ARG A 292 -4.22 12.79 -29.39
N TRP A 293 -3.41 13.55 -28.66
CA TRP A 293 -3.80 14.20 -27.42
C TRP A 293 -3.23 15.62 -27.29
N PRO A 294 -3.93 16.52 -26.58
CA PRO A 294 -3.40 17.85 -26.25
C PRO A 294 -2.23 17.75 -25.25
N GLU A 295 -1.64 18.91 -24.94
CA GLU A 295 -0.59 19.08 -23.90
C GLU A 295 0.78 18.44 -24.21
N ARG A 296 1.22 18.49 -25.48
CA ARG A 296 2.56 18.06 -25.93
C ARG A 296 3.69 18.48 -24.99
N ASP A 297 3.78 19.77 -24.68
CA ASP A 297 4.93 20.31 -23.94
C ASP A 297 4.95 19.85 -22.47
N ARG A 298 3.78 19.64 -21.85
CA ARG A 298 3.70 19.06 -20.49
C ARG A 298 4.12 17.60 -20.47
N MET A 299 3.68 16.82 -21.45
CA MET A 299 4.10 15.41 -21.58
C MET A 299 5.61 15.31 -21.82
N GLN A 300 6.15 16.13 -22.73
CA GLN A 300 7.58 16.20 -22.99
C GLN A 300 8.36 16.56 -21.72
N THR A 301 7.96 17.62 -21.02
CA THR A 301 8.61 18.08 -19.77
C THR A 301 8.58 16.99 -18.69
N ALA A 302 7.44 16.32 -18.49
CA ALA A 302 7.33 15.23 -17.52
C ALA A 302 8.24 14.05 -17.88
N THR A 303 8.33 13.70 -19.17
CA THR A 303 9.20 12.62 -19.65
C THR A 303 10.68 12.96 -19.47
N GLU A 304 11.09 14.19 -19.80
CA GLU A 304 12.46 14.66 -19.56
C GLU A 304 12.81 14.63 -18.08
N LEU A 305 11.91 15.11 -17.22
CA LEU A 305 12.13 15.11 -15.77
C LEU A 305 12.35 13.69 -15.23
N MET A 306 11.51 12.73 -15.62
CA MET A 306 11.64 11.34 -15.18
C MET A 306 12.94 10.68 -15.68
N ARG A 307 13.36 11.00 -16.91
CA ARG A 307 14.62 10.49 -17.47
C ARG A 307 15.84 11.12 -16.80
N ALA A 308 15.81 12.42 -16.57
CA ALA A 308 16.84 13.13 -15.82
C ALA A 308 16.97 12.56 -14.40
N HIS A 309 15.85 12.34 -13.71
CA HIS A 309 15.83 11.71 -12.39
C HIS A 309 16.45 10.31 -12.38
N ARG A 310 16.07 9.42 -13.31
CA ARG A 310 16.65 8.08 -13.40
C ARG A 310 18.15 8.10 -13.68
N ARG A 311 18.58 9.00 -14.59
CA ARG A 311 20.00 9.17 -14.92
C ARG A 311 20.79 9.67 -13.72
N LEU A 312 20.23 10.64 -13.00
CA LEU A 312 20.83 11.21 -11.80
C LEU A 312 21.04 10.14 -10.72
N ILE A 313 20.01 9.34 -10.41
CA ILE A 313 20.14 8.23 -9.46
C ILE A 313 21.24 7.26 -9.90
N SER A 314 21.22 6.84 -11.17
CA SER A 314 22.20 5.88 -11.69
C SER A 314 23.64 6.39 -11.60
N ASP A 315 23.88 7.67 -11.85
CA ASP A 315 25.22 8.25 -11.75
C ASP A 315 25.68 8.34 -10.29
N LEU A 316 24.80 8.79 -9.39
CA LEU A 316 25.10 8.88 -7.96
C LEU A 316 25.34 7.50 -7.33
N ASP A 317 24.55 6.48 -7.71
CA ASP A 317 24.77 5.09 -7.32
C ASP A 317 26.15 4.58 -7.77
N GLU A 318 26.57 4.90 -8.99
CA GLU A 318 27.90 4.56 -9.49
C GLU A 318 29.01 5.22 -8.66
N LYS A 319 28.85 6.48 -8.26
CA LYS A 319 29.81 7.16 -7.38
C LYS A 319 29.87 6.57 -5.98
N LEU A 320 28.74 6.11 -5.44
CA LEU A 320 28.62 5.55 -4.09
C LEU A 320 29.00 4.06 -4.01
N ARG A 321 29.04 3.35 -5.13
CA ARG A 321 29.44 1.93 -5.25
C ARG A 321 30.72 1.56 -4.49
N PRO A 322 31.81 2.36 -4.47
CA PRO A 322 33.02 2.04 -3.71
C PRO A 322 32.84 1.99 -2.19
N LEU A 323 31.74 2.56 -1.68
CA LEU A 323 31.36 2.51 -0.26
C LEU A 323 30.33 1.42 0.04
N GLY A 324 29.91 0.64 -0.96
CA GLY A 324 28.82 -0.34 -0.82
C GLY A 324 27.42 0.30 -0.67
N LEU A 325 27.31 1.61 -0.94
CA LEU A 325 26.08 2.38 -0.79
C LEU A 325 25.37 2.59 -2.12
N THR A 326 24.05 2.64 -2.04
CA THR A 326 23.18 3.27 -3.06
C THR A 326 22.79 4.66 -2.58
N TYR A 327 22.27 5.50 -3.47
CA TYR A 327 21.80 6.84 -3.15
C TYR A 327 20.66 6.80 -2.13
N ALA A 328 19.76 5.82 -2.20
CA ALA A 328 18.70 5.63 -1.20
C ALA A 328 19.26 5.35 0.21
N ARG A 329 20.28 4.48 0.32
CA ARG A 329 20.97 4.19 1.60
C ARG A 329 21.70 5.42 2.13
N TYR A 330 22.34 6.15 1.23
CA TYR A 330 22.99 7.42 1.56
C TYR A 330 21.98 8.47 2.05
N GLU A 331 20.82 8.61 1.40
CA GLU A 331 19.78 9.58 1.77
C GLU A 331 19.26 9.32 3.19
N VAL A 332 18.99 8.06 3.55
CA VAL A 332 18.61 7.68 4.92
C VAL A 332 19.66 8.11 5.94
N LEU A 333 20.92 7.79 5.69
CA LEU A 333 22.00 8.16 6.58
C LEU A 333 22.18 9.68 6.64
N LEU A 334 21.95 10.40 5.55
CA LEU A 334 22.06 11.85 5.46
C LEU A 334 20.96 12.55 6.28
N LEU A 335 19.72 12.06 6.21
CA LEU A 335 18.59 12.56 7.03
C LEU A 335 18.90 12.43 8.52
N LEU A 336 19.34 11.25 8.95
CA LEU A 336 19.74 11.02 10.33
C LEU A 336 20.97 11.85 10.72
N PHE A 337 21.93 12.02 9.82
CA PHE A 337 23.12 12.82 10.07
C PHE A 337 22.82 14.30 10.32
N PHE A 338 21.82 14.87 9.64
CA PHE A 338 21.38 16.25 9.84
C PHE A 338 20.43 16.45 11.02
N ASP A 339 19.78 15.38 11.50
CA ASP A 339 19.01 15.48 12.73
C ASP A 339 19.93 15.75 13.93
N HIS A 340 19.51 16.68 14.78
CA HIS A 340 20.24 17.13 15.97
C HIS A 340 20.53 16.01 16.98
N ARG A 341 19.67 14.99 17.08
CA ARG A 341 19.88 13.81 17.94
C ARG A 341 20.57 12.69 17.18
N GLY A 342 20.60 12.73 15.86
CA GLY A 342 21.00 11.59 15.04
C GLY A 342 19.94 10.50 14.95
N ALA A 343 18.69 10.80 15.32
CA ALA A 343 17.66 9.81 15.49
C ALA A 343 16.29 10.34 15.04
N LEU A 344 15.59 9.56 14.22
CA LEU A 344 14.24 9.87 13.75
C LEU A 344 13.29 8.68 13.99
N PRO A 345 12.00 8.93 14.27
CA PRO A 345 10.99 7.87 14.27
C PRO A 345 11.00 7.14 12.92
N LEU A 346 10.89 5.81 12.93
CA LEU A 346 10.96 5.01 11.71
C LEU A 346 9.86 5.39 10.69
N VAL A 347 8.68 5.78 11.18
CA VAL A 347 7.56 6.24 10.34
C VAL A 347 7.90 7.58 9.66
N GLU A 348 8.46 8.53 10.40
CA GLU A 348 8.87 9.82 9.85
C GLU A 348 10.00 9.65 8.82
N LEU A 349 10.95 8.74 9.10
CA LEU A 349 12.02 8.41 8.18
C LEU A 349 11.46 7.84 6.87
N THR A 350 10.43 7.00 6.91
CA THR A 350 9.78 6.51 5.68
C THR A 350 9.00 7.58 4.93
N ASP A 351 8.38 8.54 5.63
CA ASP A 351 7.61 9.63 5.01
C ASP A 351 8.50 10.68 4.33
N GLN A 352 9.74 10.84 4.81
CA GLN A 352 10.71 11.80 4.26
C GLN A 352 11.48 11.28 3.03
N LEU A 353 11.52 9.97 2.83
CA LEU A 353 12.25 9.36 1.71
C LEU A 353 11.46 9.50 0.41
N GLN A 354 12.16 9.79 -0.68
CA GLN A 354 11.56 9.95 -2.02
C GLN A 354 11.29 8.61 -2.73
N VAL A 355 11.61 7.48 -2.09
CA VAL A 355 11.41 6.13 -2.61
C VAL A 355 10.09 5.53 -2.15
N GLU A 356 9.57 4.60 -2.95
CA GLU A 356 8.39 3.80 -2.59
C GLU A 356 8.60 3.12 -1.22
N ALA A 357 7.57 3.09 -0.38
CA ALA A 357 7.65 2.67 1.02
C ALA A 357 8.35 1.29 1.22
N SER A 358 8.22 0.38 0.24
CA SER A 358 8.90 -0.92 0.23
C SER A 358 10.43 -0.83 0.22
N SER A 359 11.00 0.13 -0.52
CA SER A 359 12.45 0.36 -0.65
C SER A 359 13.04 1.03 0.61
N SER A 360 12.25 1.84 1.30
CA SER A 360 12.67 2.49 2.55
C SER A 360 13.00 1.47 3.65
N PHE A 361 12.21 0.40 3.78
CA PHE A 361 12.44 -0.64 4.79
C PHE A 361 13.62 -1.56 4.49
N SER A 362 13.80 -1.96 3.23
CA SER A 362 14.97 -2.76 2.82
C SER A 362 16.25 -1.97 3.01
N THR A 363 16.20 -0.66 2.74
CA THR A 363 17.29 0.28 3.00
C THR A 363 17.64 0.33 4.49
N VAL A 364 16.66 0.54 5.38
CA VAL A 364 16.90 0.59 6.82
C VAL A 364 17.45 -0.73 7.35
N ARG A 365 16.88 -1.87 6.94
CA ARG A 365 17.36 -3.19 7.36
C ARG A 365 18.81 -3.44 6.92
N TRP A 366 19.14 -3.14 5.67
CA TRP A 366 20.52 -3.28 5.19
C TRP A 366 21.50 -2.41 5.99
N LEU A 367 21.11 -1.17 6.31
CA LEU A 367 21.94 -0.27 7.12
C LEU A 367 22.14 -0.79 8.55
N GLU A 368 21.14 -1.43 9.12
CA GLU A 368 21.19 -2.08 10.44
C GLU A 368 22.08 -3.33 10.41
N ASP A 369 21.90 -4.21 9.43
CA ASP A 369 22.70 -5.43 9.26
C ASP A 369 24.20 -5.11 9.02
N ASN A 370 24.50 -3.93 8.49
CA ASN A 370 25.86 -3.42 8.28
C ASN A 370 26.38 -2.54 9.44
N GLY A 371 25.62 -2.41 10.53
CA GLY A 371 26.03 -1.65 11.72
C GLY A 371 26.17 -0.14 11.51
N LEU A 372 25.45 0.42 10.54
CA LEU A 372 25.43 1.85 10.22
C LEU A 372 24.26 2.58 10.91
N LEU A 373 23.26 1.83 11.35
CA LEU A 373 22.05 2.29 12.01
C LEU A 373 21.66 1.30 13.11
N GLU A 374 21.06 1.77 14.20
CA GLU A 374 20.48 0.94 15.26
C GLU A 374 19.03 1.32 15.54
N ARG A 375 18.20 0.33 15.90
CA ARG A 375 16.81 0.58 16.33
C ARG A 375 16.72 0.72 17.83
N VAL A 376 16.20 1.86 18.27
CA VAL A 376 16.00 2.15 19.70
C VAL A 376 14.51 2.27 19.99
N LEU A 377 14.03 1.45 20.93
CA LEU A 377 12.68 1.58 21.47
C LEU A 377 12.68 2.67 22.55
N GLU A 378 11.93 3.74 22.32
CA GLU A 378 11.78 4.76 23.35
C GLU A 378 10.83 4.28 24.45
N SER A 379 11.22 4.51 25.71
CA SER A 379 10.44 4.12 26.88
C SER A 379 9.27 5.09 27.11
N GLY A 380 8.26 5.03 26.24
CA GLY A 380 6.98 5.75 26.35
C GLY A 380 5.77 4.81 26.31
N GLU A 381 4.57 5.31 26.65
CA GLU A 381 3.32 4.51 26.71
C GLU A 381 2.96 3.84 25.37
N ASP A 382 3.43 4.38 24.23
CA ASP A 382 3.15 3.88 22.87
C ASP A 382 4.32 3.14 22.19
N GLY A 383 5.50 3.05 22.83
CA GLY A 383 6.64 2.24 22.35
C GLY A 383 7.12 2.56 20.92
N GLU A 384 7.33 3.84 20.61
CA GLU A 384 7.77 4.28 19.28
C GLU A 384 9.21 3.80 18.98
N VAL A 385 9.42 3.34 17.74
CA VAL A 385 10.70 2.82 17.26
C VAL A 385 11.45 3.93 16.53
N TYR A 386 12.64 4.26 17.03
CA TYR A 386 13.56 5.21 16.42
C TYR A 386 14.65 4.47 15.65
N ALA A 387 15.06 5.07 14.53
CA ALA A 387 16.30 4.75 13.84
C ALA A 387 17.37 5.75 14.29
N GLU A 388 18.46 5.27 14.89
CA GLU A 388 19.59 6.09 15.34
C GLU A 388 20.83 5.76 14.51
N ILE A 389 21.53 6.78 14.01
CA ILE A 389 22.76 6.59 13.24
C ILE A 389 23.94 6.22 14.14
N THR A 390 24.65 5.13 13.82
CA THR A 390 25.82 4.71 14.60
C THR A 390 27.03 5.58 14.30
N GLN A 391 28.09 5.47 15.10
CA GLN A 391 29.35 6.14 14.80
C GLN A 391 29.94 5.73 13.45
N ASN A 392 29.81 4.44 13.08
CA ASN A 392 30.24 3.94 11.77
C ASN A 392 29.38 4.55 10.66
N GLY A 393 28.07 4.63 10.88
CA GLY A 393 27.14 5.35 9.99
C GLY A 393 27.61 6.77 9.74
N ARG A 394 27.88 7.55 10.79
CA ARG A 394 28.34 8.95 10.67
C ARG A 394 29.63 9.10 9.86
N VAL A 395 30.62 8.24 10.10
CA VAL A 395 31.89 8.26 9.35
C VAL A 395 31.67 7.92 7.88
N LEU A 396 30.82 6.94 7.58
CA LEU A 396 30.49 6.56 6.22
C LEU A 396 29.72 7.67 5.49
N THR A 397 28.76 8.31 6.18
CA THR A 397 27.99 9.45 5.64
C THR A 397 28.89 10.60 5.25
N ASP A 398 29.82 11.00 6.13
CA ASP A 398 30.75 12.11 5.85
C ASP A 398 31.56 11.84 4.56
N ARG A 399 32.09 10.61 4.43
CA ARG A 399 32.82 10.18 3.24
C ARG A 399 31.94 10.14 1.99
N ALA A 400 30.71 9.63 2.12
CA ALA A 400 29.75 9.58 1.02
C ALA A 400 29.33 10.99 0.58
N SER A 401 29.11 11.91 1.52
CA SER A 401 28.78 13.30 1.24
C SER A 401 29.88 14.03 0.50
N GLN A 402 31.16 13.77 0.83
CA GLN A 402 32.27 14.32 0.06
C GLN A 402 32.27 13.81 -1.39
N ILE A 403 32.03 12.51 -1.61
CA ILE A 403 31.96 11.93 -2.97
C ILE A 403 30.82 12.55 -3.78
N VAL A 404 29.63 12.68 -3.18
CA VAL A 404 28.46 13.25 -3.84
C VAL A 404 28.67 14.75 -4.14
N ALA A 405 29.29 15.49 -3.22
CA ALA A 405 29.62 16.90 -3.41
C ALA A 405 30.69 17.11 -4.49
N ASP A 406 31.75 16.30 -4.51
CA ASP A 406 32.81 16.33 -5.53
C ASP A 406 32.25 15.98 -6.92
N ALA A 407 31.21 15.15 -6.98
CA ALA A 407 30.46 14.85 -8.20
C ALA A 407 29.45 15.95 -8.59
N GLY A 408 29.41 17.07 -7.85
CA GLY A 408 28.47 18.17 -8.11
C GLY A 408 27.00 17.74 -7.99
N PHE A 409 26.70 16.73 -7.17
CA PHE A 409 25.37 16.11 -7.08
C PHE A 409 24.82 15.67 -8.44
N GLY A 410 25.67 15.27 -9.40
CA GLY A 410 25.25 14.87 -10.75
C GLY A 410 24.72 16.04 -11.62
N MET A 411 24.97 17.29 -11.21
CA MET A 411 24.55 18.51 -11.89
C MET A 411 25.74 19.34 -12.39
N ASP A 412 26.91 18.73 -12.58
CA ASP A 412 28.16 19.37 -12.99
C ASP A 412 28.08 20.11 -14.35
N THR A 413 27.15 19.69 -15.21
CA THR A 413 26.88 20.30 -16.51
C THR A 413 26.05 21.59 -16.43
N MET A 414 25.45 21.91 -15.28
CA MET A 414 24.59 23.08 -15.09
C MET A 414 25.35 24.20 -14.36
N THR A 415 25.11 25.43 -14.78
CA THR A 415 25.57 26.62 -14.04
C THR A 415 24.73 26.85 -12.78
N GLU A 416 25.29 27.56 -11.79
CA GLU A 416 24.55 27.92 -10.55
C GLU A 416 23.23 28.64 -10.84
N ALA A 417 23.19 29.49 -11.88
CA ALA A 417 21.98 30.19 -12.30
C ALA A 417 20.91 29.23 -12.82
N GLU A 418 21.29 28.23 -13.62
CA GLU A 418 20.38 27.19 -14.12
C GLU A 418 19.87 26.29 -12.98
N CYS A 419 20.73 25.93 -12.02
CA CYS A 419 20.31 25.18 -10.82
C CYS A 419 19.28 25.94 -9.99
N HIS A 420 19.50 27.23 -9.74
CA HIS A 420 18.53 28.08 -9.05
C HIS A 420 17.21 28.18 -9.80
N GLN A 421 17.26 28.30 -11.12
CA GLN A 421 16.07 28.38 -11.95
C GLN A 421 15.27 27.06 -11.91
N LEU A 422 15.93 25.91 -12.12
CA LEU A 422 15.28 24.60 -12.05
C LEU A 422 14.66 24.35 -10.67
N THR A 423 15.37 24.69 -9.60
CA THR A 423 14.86 24.58 -8.22
C THR A 423 13.58 25.40 -8.04
N SER A 424 13.54 26.62 -8.57
CA SER A 424 12.35 27.48 -8.48
C SER A 424 11.13 26.90 -9.20
N LEU A 425 11.34 26.24 -10.34
CA LEU A 425 10.29 25.59 -11.12
C LEU A 425 9.76 24.35 -10.42
N LEU A 426 10.64 23.48 -9.94
CA LEU A 426 10.26 22.27 -9.20
C LEU A 426 9.58 22.60 -7.86
N ALA A 427 10.05 23.61 -7.14
CA ALA A 427 9.44 24.07 -5.89
C ALA A 427 8.02 24.65 -6.09
N ARG A 428 7.72 25.20 -7.27
CA ARG A 428 6.36 25.63 -7.64
C ARG A 428 5.46 24.43 -7.88
N GLN A 429 5.97 23.41 -8.56
CA GLN A 429 5.21 22.18 -8.84
C GLN A 429 4.89 21.39 -7.56
N ARG A 430 5.82 21.31 -6.61
CA ARG A 430 5.61 20.62 -5.33
C ARG A 430 4.49 21.26 -4.50
N ARG A 431 4.47 22.59 -4.39
CA ARG A 431 3.50 23.37 -3.59
C ARG A 431 2.04 23.30 -4.07
N ILE A 432 1.78 22.79 -5.28
CA ILE A 432 0.41 22.63 -5.79
C ILE A 432 -0.24 21.33 -5.28
N ARG A 433 0.56 20.41 -4.74
CA ARG A 433 0.12 19.06 -4.30
C ARG A 433 0.04 18.87 -2.78
N GLU A 434 0.66 19.75 -2.00
CA GLU A 434 0.46 19.89 -0.54
C GLU A 434 -0.72 20.82 -0.27
#